data_AF-A0A0F8ZEX4-F1
#
_entry.id   AF-A0A0F8ZEX4-F1
#
_cell.length_a   1.000
_cell.length_b   1.000
_cell.length_c   1.000
_cell.angle_alpha   90.00
_cell.angle_beta   90.00
_cell.angle_gamma   90.00
#
_symmetry.space_group_name_H-M   'P 1'
#
loop_
_entity.id
_entity.type
_entity.pdbx_description
1 polymer ?
#
loop_
_entity_poly.entity_id
_entity_poly.type
_entity_poly.pdbx_seq_one_letter_code
_entity_poly.pdbx_strand_id
1 'polypeptide(L)'
;MKTTPKRKEWEKDYSTQVVYLEEIKQSKATLRFGKNYIKNSEVSGQIYCERQVELKYIDGEVETEQLIVGRESHEVVVKDSNEGLFLNTLGFDTSSLLYSIIIAPLLIEKESPLLNKIPTMIYKKTEVYKLGYPTSFNDIANNNINAYVYEFELDIAKKNVNWALQYWKEEREAELTKNINKCRSCNYISGCERKNTISIQS
;
A
#
# COMPACT_ATOMS: atom_id res chain seq x y z
N MET A 1 -27.08 10.25 12.30
CA MET A 1 -27.09 9.22 11.23
C MET A 1 -26.58 9.85 9.96
N LYS A 2 -25.34 9.56 9.53
CA LYS A 2 -24.88 9.98 8.19
C LYS A 2 -25.38 8.93 7.20
N THR A 3 -26.18 9.39 6.24
CA THR A 3 -26.82 8.57 5.21
C THR A 3 -25.77 7.94 4.31
N THR A 4 -25.79 6.61 4.19
CA THR A 4 -25.05 5.89 3.16
C THR A 4 -25.45 6.48 1.79
N PRO A 5 -24.49 6.86 0.92
CA PRO A 5 -24.83 7.42 -0.39
C PRO A 5 -25.76 6.46 -1.12
N LYS A 6 -26.91 6.96 -1.61
CA LYS A 6 -27.81 6.12 -2.40
C LYS A 6 -27.01 5.62 -3.60
N ARG A 7 -27.19 4.34 -3.96
CA ARG A 7 -26.43 3.60 -5.00
C ARG A 7 -26.22 4.32 -6.35
N LYS A 8 -26.91 5.44 -6.62
CA LYS A 8 -26.79 6.25 -7.85
C LYS A 8 -25.77 7.39 -7.75
N GLU A 9 -25.41 7.82 -6.54
CA GLU A 9 -24.56 8.99 -6.32
C GLU A 9 -23.08 8.64 -6.52
N TRP A 10 -22.62 7.52 -5.98
CA TRP A 10 -21.25 7.03 -6.19
C TRP A 10 -20.97 6.64 -7.66
N GLU A 11 -21.97 6.16 -8.41
CA GLU A 11 -21.81 5.84 -9.85
C GLU A 11 -21.52 7.09 -10.67
N LYS A 12 -22.18 8.21 -10.32
CA LYS A 12 -21.93 9.51 -10.93
C LYS A 12 -20.52 10.00 -10.59
N ASP A 13 -20.13 9.94 -9.32
CA ASP A 13 -18.80 10.35 -8.87
C ASP A 13 -17.70 9.49 -9.50
N TYR A 14 -17.93 8.18 -9.63
CA TYR A 14 -17.01 7.26 -10.30
C TYR A 14 -16.87 7.58 -11.80
N SER A 15 -17.97 7.85 -12.49
CA SER A 15 -17.95 8.23 -13.91
C SER A 15 -17.17 9.52 -14.12
N THR A 16 -17.33 10.49 -13.22
CA THR A 16 -16.54 11.73 -13.21
C THR A 16 -15.05 11.46 -12.98
N GLN A 17 -14.68 10.56 -12.07
CA GLN A 17 -13.28 10.17 -11.84
C GLN A 17 -12.64 9.53 -13.09
N VAL A 18 -13.40 8.71 -13.84
CA VAL A 18 -12.91 8.11 -15.09
C VAL A 18 -12.60 9.19 -16.13
N VAL A 19 -13.46 10.20 -16.26
CA VAL A 19 -13.21 11.33 -17.18
C VAL A 19 -11.95 12.09 -16.77
N TYR A 20 -11.80 12.45 -15.49
CA TYR A 20 -10.58 13.10 -14.99
C TYR A 20 -9.32 12.27 -15.24
N LEU A 21 -9.40 10.94 -15.09
CA LEU A 21 -8.26 10.08 -15.36
C LEU A 21 -7.85 10.13 -16.84
N GLU A 22 -8.81 10.15 -17.77
CA GLU A 22 -8.53 10.29 -19.20
C GLU A 22 -7.96 11.68 -19.55
N GLU A 23 -8.48 12.74 -18.94
CA GLU A 23 -7.92 14.09 -19.10
C GLU A 23 -6.48 14.17 -18.59
N ILE A 24 -6.19 13.59 -17.43
CA ILE A 24 -4.84 13.55 -16.88
C ILE A 24 -3.91 12.76 -17.82
N LYS A 25 -4.35 11.61 -18.36
CA LYS A 25 -3.57 10.83 -19.33
C LYS A 25 -3.24 11.59 -20.61
N GLN A 26 -4.07 12.54 -21.02
CA GLN A 26 -3.85 13.38 -22.20
C GLN A 26 -3.07 14.67 -21.88
N SER A 27 -2.94 15.02 -20.60
CA SER A 27 -2.19 16.20 -20.18
C SER A 27 -0.70 16.05 -20.42
N LYS A 28 -0.01 17.19 -20.55
CA LYS A 28 1.45 17.25 -20.74
C LYS A 28 2.14 16.53 -19.58
N ALA A 29 3.04 15.62 -19.91
CA ALA A 29 3.90 14.95 -18.94
C ALA A 29 4.79 15.96 -18.19
N THR A 30 4.75 15.93 -16.87
CA THR A 30 5.52 16.80 -15.97
C THR A 30 6.29 16.01 -14.91
N LEU A 31 6.15 14.69 -14.88
CA LEU A 31 6.76 13.80 -13.90
C LEU A 31 7.84 12.94 -14.55
N ARG A 32 8.76 12.43 -13.73
CA ARG A 32 9.86 11.53 -14.07
C ARG A 32 9.35 10.39 -14.97
N PHE A 33 10.20 10.02 -15.93
CA PHE A 33 9.89 9.04 -16.98
C PHE A 33 8.75 9.48 -17.92
N GLY A 34 8.54 10.79 -18.07
CA GLY A 34 7.57 11.33 -19.01
C GLY A 34 6.12 11.02 -18.62
N LYS A 35 5.82 11.01 -17.32
CA LYS A 35 4.50 10.68 -16.79
C LYS A 35 3.68 11.93 -16.48
N ASN A 36 2.36 11.75 -16.47
CA ASN A 36 1.37 12.75 -16.05
C ASN A 36 0.56 12.31 -14.83
N TYR A 37 0.60 11.04 -14.46
CA TYR A 37 0.04 10.53 -13.20
C TYR A 37 0.94 9.44 -12.60
N ILE A 38 0.72 9.15 -11.32
CA ILE A 38 1.40 8.09 -10.57
C ILE A 38 0.33 7.17 -9.99
N LYS A 39 0.51 5.85 -10.11
CA LYS A 39 -0.39 4.88 -9.48
C LYS A 39 -0.05 4.73 -7.99
N ASN A 40 -1.05 4.45 -7.16
CA ASN A 40 -0.82 4.20 -5.73
C ASN A 40 0.21 3.07 -5.50
N SER A 41 0.19 2.02 -6.33
CA SER A 41 1.17 0.92 -6.28
C SER A 41 2.62 1.37 -6.48
N GLU A 42 2.85 2.45 -7.23
CA GLU A 42 4.18 2.99 -7.46
C GLU A 42 4.67 3.78 -6.24
N VAL A 43 3.76 4.52 -5.60
CA VAL A 43 4.03 5.18 -4.31
C VAL A 43 4.34 4.14 -3.23
N SER A 44 3.56 3.05 -3.17
CA SER A 44 3.85 1.95 -2.25
C SER A 44 5.21 1.30 -2.54
N GLY A 45 5.56 1.11 -3.82
CA GLY A 45 6.85 0.58 -4.24
C GLY A 45 8.05 1.43 -3.80
N GLN A 46 7.92 2.76 -3.82
CA GLN A 46 8.98 3.68 -3.35
C GLN A 46 9.36 3.43 -1.89
N ILE A 47 8.37 3.11 -1.07
CA ILE A 47 8.58 2.86 0.37
C ILE A 47 9.29 1.51 0.58
N TYR A 48 9.06 0.57 -0.32
CA TYR A 48 9.85 -0.64 -0.33
C TYR A 48 11.31 -0.33 -0.68
N CYS A 49 11.54 0.27 -1.87
CA CYS A 49 12.82 0.74 -2.37
C CYS A 49 12.62 1.62 -3.63
N GLU A 50 12.98 2.91 -3.57
CA GLU A 50 12.84 3.80 -4.74
C GLU A 50 13.78 3.44 -5.87
N ARG A 51 15.01 3.05 -5.54
CA ARG A 51 15.97 2.62 -6.56
C ARG A 51 15.45 1.41 -7.34
N GLN A 52 14.67 0.52 -6.71
CA GLN A 52 14.02 -0.58 -7.42
C GLN A 52 12.92 -0.07 -8.37
N VAL A 53 12.11 0.91 -7.93
CA VAL A 53 11.11 1.55 -8.79
C VAL A 53 11.78 2.19 -10.00
N GLU A 54 12.90 2.89 -9.79
CA GLU A 54 13.68 3.52 -10.84
C GLU A 54 14.25 2.51 -11.85
N LEU A 55 14.91 1.46 -11.36
CA LEU A 55 15.51 0.44 -12.22
C LEU A 55 14.44 -0.30 -13.05
N LYS A 56 13.22 -0.46 -12.53
CA LYS A 56 12.10 -0.98 -13.32
C LYS A 56 11.78 -0.12 -14.56
N TYR A 57 11.97 1.20 -14.47
CA TYR A 57 11.76 2.10 -15.61
C TYR A 57 12.97 2.18 -16.55
N ILE A 58 14.19 2.02 -16.01
CA ILE A 58 15.43 2.08 -16.80
C ILE A 58 15.68 0.74 -17.53
N ASP A 59 15.59 -0.37 -16.80
CA ASP A 59 15.97 -1.71 -17.26
C ASP A 59 14.76 -2.54 -17.75
N GLY A 60 13.54 -2.08 -17.47
CA GLY A 60 12.29 -2.79 -17.77
C GLY A 60 11.78 -3.65 -16.61
N GLU A 61 10.51 -4.08 -16.70
CA GLU A 61 9.89 -4.89 -15.64
C GLU A 61 10.30 -6.36 -15.76
N VAL A 62 10.96 -6.87 -14.71
CA VAL A 62 11.25 -8.31 -14.58
C VAL A 62 10.05 -9.01 -13.95
N GLU A 63 9.31 -9.80 -14.72
CA GLU A 63 8.22 -10.64 -14.19
C GLU A 63 8.76 -11.76 -13.29
N THR A 64 8.08 -12.01 -12.18
CA THR A 64 8.38 -13.15 -11.30
C THR A 64 7.10 -13.86 -10.88
N GLU A 65 7.20 -15.15 -10.51
CA GLU A 65 6.11 -15.89 -9.88
C GLU A 65 5.57 -15.19 -8.63
N GLN A 66 6.44 -14.52 -7.87
CA GLN A 66 6.06 -13.72 -6.72
C GLN A 66 5.30 -12.43 -7.09
N LEU A 67 5.54 -11.83 -8.27
CA LEU A 67 4.72 -10.72 -8.78
C LEU A 67 3.33 -11.22 -9.25
N ILE A 68 3.26 -12.45 -9.77
CA ILE A 68 2.01 -13.11 -10.15
C ILE A 68 1.18 -13.45 -8.89
N VAL A 69 1.81 -14.01 -7.86
CA VAL A 69 1.17 -14.34 -6.57
C VAL A 69 0.95 -13.09 -5.69
N GLY A 70 1.84 -12.10 -5.75
CA GLY A 70 1.75 -10.83 -5.04
C GLY A 70 0.70 -9.87 -5.61
N ARG A 71 0.31 -10.02 -6.89
CA ARG A 71 -0.94 -9.45 -7.41
C ARG A 71 -2.16 -9.95 -6.65
N GLU A 72 -2.10 -11.14 -6.02
CA GLU A 72 -3.15 -11.66 -5.16
C GLU A 72 -2.96 -11.31 -3.66
N SER A 73 -1.75 -10.96 -3.22
CA SER A 73 -1.40 -10.78 -1.80
C SER A 73 -0.69 -9.44 -1.56
N HIS A 74 -1.47 -8.35 -1.47
CA HIS A 74 -0.96 -6.98 -1.31
C HIS A 74 -0.06 -6.79 -0.07
N GLU A 75 0.96 -5.96 -0.21
CA GLU A 75 1.79 -5.41 0.87
C GLU A 75 1.04 -4.25 1.57
N VAL A 76 0.80 -4.34 2.89
CA VAL A 76 -0.38 -3.72 3.52
C VAL A 76 -0.13 -2.42 4.30
N VAL A 77 1.06 -2.15 4.83
CA VAL A 77 1.18 -1.09 5.86
C VAL A 77 1.03 0.34 5.30
N VAL A 78 1.59 0.65 4.12
CA VAL A 78 1.61 2.04 3.63
C VAL A 78 0.64 2.30 2.48
N LYS A 79 0.22 1.25 1.78
CA LYS A 79 -0.90 1.31 0.84
C LYS A 79 -2.15 1.88 1.51
N ASP A 80 -2.44 1.41 2.71
CA ASP A 80 -3.62 1.78 3.48
C ASP A 80 -3.59 3.25 3.96
N SER A 81 -2.39 3.79 4.27
CA SER A 81 -2.26 5.22 4.65
C SER A 81 -2.58 6.18 3.49
N ASN A 82 -2.25 5.81 2.25
CA ASN A 82 -2.55 6.64 1.07
C ASN A 82 -4.05 6.64 0.78
N GLU A 83 -4.71 5.49 0.99
CA GLU A 83 -6.16 5.34 0.84
C GLU A 83 -6.92 6.20 1.87
N GLY A 84 -6.41 6.30 3.10
CA GLY A 84 -6.91 7.25 4.10
C GLY A 84 -6.86 8.70 3.66
N LEU A 85 -5.72 9.12 3.11
CA LEU A 85 -5.55 10.50 2.62
C LEU A 85 -6.51 10.77 1.45
N PHE A 86 -6.73 9.78 0.59
CA PHE A 86 -7.69 9.89 -0.50
C PHE A 86 -9.12 10.08 0.03
N LEU A 87 -9.56 9.27 1.00
CA LEU A 87 -10.86 9.44 1.66
C LEU A 87 -10.99 10.83 2.30
N ASN A 88 -9.96 11.29 3.01
CA ASN A 88 -9.94 12.63 3.59
C ASN A 88 -10.11 13.73 2.53
N THR A 89 -9.42 13.59 1.39
CA THR A 89 -9.48 14.55 0.27
C THR A 89 -10.87 14.60 -0.38
N LEU A 90 -11.59 13.46 -0.40
CA LEU A 90 -12.98 13.39 -0.84
C LEU A 90 -13.98 13.99 0.16
N GLY A 91 -13.51 14.51 1.30
CA GLY A 91 -14.35 15.13 2.33
C GLY A 91 -14.92 14.15 3.35
N PHE A 92 -14.46 12.89 3.37
CA PHE A 92 -14.80 11.98 4.45
C PHE A 92 -14.07 12.40 5.74
N ASP A 93 -14.78 12.27 6.87
CA ASP A 93 -14.18 12.45 8.18
C ASP A 93 -13.33 11.21 8.52
N THR A 94 -12.01 11.40 8.53
CA THR A 94 -11.03 10.34 8.79
C THR A 94 -10.43 10.40 10.18
N SER A 95 -10.96 11.25 11.08
CA SER A 95 -10.43 11.41 12.45
C SER A 95 -10.52 10.15 13.31
N SER A 96 -11.43 9.25 12.97
CA SER A 96 -11.62 7.96 13.62
C SER A 96 -11.31 6.77 12.70
N LEU A 97 -10.58 6.99 11.60
CA LEU A 97 -10.28 5.94 10.63
C LEU A 97 -9.19 5.02 11.19
N LEU A 98 -9.44 3.71 11.11
CA LEU A 98 -8.54 2.65 11.57
C LEU A 98 -8.21 1.71 10.42
N TYR A 99 -6.99 1.18 10.42
CA TYR A 99 -6.56 0.09 9.52
C TYR A 99 -6.22 -1.15 10.32
N SER A 100 -6.45 -2.32 9.73
CA SER A 100 -6.08 -3.58 10.34
C SER A 100 -5.25 -4.45 9.40
N ILE A 101 -4.07 -4.86 9.85
CA ILE A 101 -3.24 -5.85 9.16
C ILE A 101 -3.54 -7.21 9.74
N ILE A 102 -4.04 -8.12 8.90
CA ILE A 102 -4.38 -9.48 9.28
C ILE A 102 -3.31 -10.41 8.72
N ILE A 103 -2.55 -11.05 9.61
CA ILE A 103 -1.57 -12.07 9.26
C ILE A 103 -2.20 -13.43 9.55
N ALA A 104 -2.45 -14.18 8.49
CA ALA A 104 -3.11 -15.48 8.52
C ALA A 104 -2.23 -16.54 7.82
N PRO A 105 -2.14 -17.78 8.33
CA PRO A 105 -1.42 -18.85 7.64
C PRO A 105 -2.00 -19.13 6.24
N LEU A 106 -1.10 -19.43 5.29
CA LEU A 106 -1.43 -19.68 3.87
C LEU A 106 -2.37 -20.86 3.66
N LEU A 107 -2.40 -21.81 4.61
CA LEU A 107 -3.25 -23.00 4.57
C LEU A 107 -4.69 -22.75 5.01
N ILE A 108 -5.03 -21.54 5.45
CA ILE A 108 -6.42 -21.19 5.68
C ILE A 108 -7.10 -21.14 4.32
N GLU A 109 -8.03 -22.07 4.09
CA GLU A 109 -8.80 -22.13 2.85
C GLU A 109 -9.44 -20.77 2.55
N LYS A 110 -9.37 -20.31 1.28
CA LYS A 110 -9.92 -19.01 0.82
C LYS A 110 -11.40 -18.83 1.21
N GLU A 111 -12.13 -19.92 1.45
CA GLU A 111 -13.54 -19.91 1.86
C GLU A 111 -13.78 -20.14 3.36
N SER A 112 -12.73 -20.07 4.19
CA SER A 112 -12.88 -20.25 5.64
C SER A 112 -13.91 -19.26 6.20
N PRO A 113 -15.02 -19.73 6.79
CA PRO A 113 -16.04 -18.87 7.41
C PRO A 113 -15.46 -17.96 8.50
N LEU A 114 -14.26 -18.26 8.99
CA LEU A 114 -13.54 -17.41 9.92
C LEU A 114 -13.02 -16.13 9.27
N LEU A 115 -12.44 -16.19 8.05
CA LEU A 115 -11.88 -15.00 7.40
C LEU A 115 -12.93 -13.90 7.27
N ASN A 116 -14.17 -14.28 6.94
CA ASN A 116 -15.31 -13.36 6.85
C ASN A 116 -15.74 -12.79 8.21
N LYS A 117 -15.44 -13.49 9.32
CA LYS A 117 -15.78 -13.05 10.68
C LYS A 117 -14.71 -12.15 11.31
N ILE A 118 -13.45 -12.23 10.84
CA ILE A 118 -12.33 -11.46 11.40
C ILE A 118 -12.62 -9.95 11.44
N PRO A 119 -13.11 -9.29 10.38
CA PRO A 119 -13.38 -7.84 10.45
C PRO A 119 -14.37 -7.48 11.56
N THR A 120 -15.43 -8.27 11.73
CA THR A 120 -16.41 -8.06 12.81
C THR A 120 -15.81 -8.30 14.19
N MET A 121 -14.93 -9.30 14.32
CA MET A 121 -14.25 -9.61 15.59
C MET A 121 -13.24 -8.53 15.98
N ILE A 122 -12.50 -8.00 15.01
CA ILE A 122 -11.60 -6.85 15.20
C ILE A 122 -12.41 -5.65 15.66
N TYR A 123 -13.49 -5.30 14.94
CA TYR A 123 -14.35 -4.16 15.27
C TYR A 123 -14.87 -4.21 16.71
N LYS A 124 -15.44 -5.35 17.13
CA LYS A 124 -15.94 -5.55 18.50
C LYS A 124 -14.84 -5.41 19.55
N LYS A 125 -13.62 -5.87 19.25
CA LYS A 125 -12.50 -5.74 20.18
C LYS A 125 -11.96 -4.32 20.21
N THR A 126 -11.93 -3.59 19.10
CA THR A 126 -11.50 -2.18 19.08
C THR A 126 -12.48 -1.24 19.79
N GLU A 127 -13.77 -1.61 19.88
CA GLU A 127 -14.72 -0.88 20.74
C GLU A 127 -14.42 -1.05 22.24
N VAL A 128 -13.79 -2.17 22.63
CA VAL A 128 -13.58 -2.56 24.03
C VAL A 128 -12.15 -2.29 24.51
N TYR A 129 -11.15 -2.42 23.63
CA TYR A 129 -9.74 -2.30 23.94
C TYR A 129 -9.13 -1.04 23.31
N LYS A 130 -8.21 -0.39 24.03
CA LYS A 130 -7.45 0.76 23.53
C LYS A 130 -6.59 0.37 22.32
N LEU A 131 -6.49 1.31 21.38
CA LEU A 131 -5.72 1.25 20.14
C LEU A 131 -4.25 0.86 20.39
N GLY A 132 -3.64 0.12 19.45
CA GLY A 132 -2.21 -0.21 19.46
C GLY A 132 -1.78 -1.58 19.99
N TYR A 133 -2.70 -2.43 20.50
CA TYR A 133 -2.35 -3.79 20.92
C TYR A 133 -2.62 -4.83 19.83
N PRO A 134 -1.66 -5.73 19.53
CA PRO A 134 -1.92 -6.85 18.64
C PRO A 134 -3.03 -7.72 19.21
N THR A 135 -4.02 -7.99 18.38
CA THR A 135 -5.15 -8.84 18.73
C THR A 135 -4.99 -10.18 18.03
N SER A 136 -4.71 -11.23 18.79
CA SER A 136 -4.66 -12.59 18.27
C SER A 136 -6.05 -13.24 18.29
N PHE A 137 -6.33 -14.02 17.26
CA PHE A 137 -7.51 -14.84 17.07
C PHE A 137 -7.06 -16.25 16.68
N ASN A 138 -7.61 -17.28 17.32
CA ASN A 138 -7.38 -18.65 16.88
C ASN A 138 -8.56 -19.11 16.04
N ASP A 139 -8.29 -19.86 14.96
CA ASP A 139 -9.34 -20.55 14.22
C ASP A 139 -9.81 -21.83 14.93
N ILE A 140 -10.80 -22.52 14.33
CA ILE A 140 -11.36 -23.78 14.85
C ILE A 140 -10.30 -24.90 14.88
N ALA A 141 -9.27 -24.81 14.05
CA ALA A 141 -8.12 -25.72 13.98
C ALA A 141 -6.91 -25.21 14.81
N ASN A 142 -7.10 -24.17 15.64
CA ASN A 142 -6.07 -23.55 16.46
C ASN A 142 -4.92 -22.86 15.69
N ASN A 143 -5.11 -22.57 14.40
CA ASN A 143 -4.20 -21.71 13.64
C ASN A 143 -4.29 -20.29 14.18
N ASN A 144 -3.14 -19.67 14.43
CA ASN A 144 -3.06 -18.33 14.96
C ASN A 144 -3.15 -17.30 13.84
N ILE A 145 -4.17 -16.45 13.93
CA ILE A 145 -4.35 -15.28 13.08
C ILE A 145 -4.11 -14.04 13.94
N ASN A 146 -3.12 -13.24 13.54
CA ASN A 146 -2.78 -12.01 14.26
C ASN A 146 -3.34 -10.81 13.51
N ALA A 147 -4.06 -9.94 14.22
CA ALA A 147 -4.50 -8.66 13.70
C ALA A 147 -3.80 -7.51 14.42
N TYR A 148 -3.31 -6.54 13.66
CA TYR A 148 -2.70 -5.32 14.18
C TYR A 148 -3.54 -4.14 13.73
N VAL A 149 -4.05 -3.35 14.68
CA VAL A 149 -4.90 -2.19 14.38
C VAL A 149 -4.10 -0.92 14.57
N TYR A 150 -4.16 -0.05 13.57
CA TYR A 150 -3.46 1.23 13.53
C TYR A 150 -4.45 2.38 13.35
N GLU A 151 -4.16 3.52 13.97
CA GLU A 151 -4.87 4.76 13.70
C GLU A 151 -4.39 5.38 12.39
N PHE A 152 -5.31 5.99 11.65
CA PHE A 152 -4.93 6.81 10.52
C PHE A 152 -4.37 8.16 10.97
N GLU A 153 -3.09 8.37 10.69
CA GLU A 153 -2.43 9.65 10.94
C GLU A 153 -2.34 10.47 9.65
N LEU A 154 -3.22 11.45 9.53
CA LEU A 154 -3.34 12.31 8.33
C LEU A 154 -2.02 13.01 7.98
N ASP A 155 -1.31 13.54 8.98
CA ASP A 155 -0.07 14.28 8.76
C ASP A 155 1.07 13.37 8.29
N ILE A 156 1.14 12.15 8.82
CA ILE A 156 2.08 11.13 8.35
C ILE A 156 1.77 10.76 6.90
N ALA A 157 0.50 10.52 6.57
CA ALA A 157 0.09 10.18 5.22
C ALA A 157 0.43 11.30 4.22
N LYS A 158 0.13 12.56 4.56
CA LYS A 158 0.52 13.73 3.74
C LYS A 158 2.02 13.81 3.55
N LYS A 159 2.80 13.62 4.61
CA LYS A 159 4.27 13.64 4.54
C LYS A 159 4.80 12.55 3.62
N ASN A 160 4.27 11.33 3.71
CA ASN A 160 4.67 10.20 2.87
C ASN A 160 4.36 10.45 1.40
N VAL A 161 3.14 10.93 1.09
CA VAL A 161 2.77 11.27 -0.29
C VAL A 161 3.60 12.42 -0.83
N ASN A 162 3.86 13.47 -0.04
CA ASN A 162 4.72 14.58 -0.47
C ASN A 162 6.15 14.11 -0.73
N TRP A 163 6.73 13.31 0.16
CA TRP A 163 8.06 12.70 -0.05
C TRP A 163 8.10 11.90 -1.35
N ALA A 164 7.10 11.06 -1.59
CA ALA A 164 6.97 10.28 -2.83
C ALA A 164 6.90 11.17 -4.07
N LEU A 165 6.08 12.23 -4.03
CA LEU A 165 5.91 13.18 -5.12
C LEU A 165 7.19 13.93 -5.46
N GLN A 166 8.02 14.30 -4.48
CA GLN A 166 9.30 14.97 -4.72
C GLN A 166 10.19 14.17 -5.67
N TYR A 167 10.25 12.83 -5.51
CA TYR A 167 10.98 11.97 -6.44
C TYR A 167 10.43 12.05 -7.86
N TRP A 168 9.11 11.92 -8.00
CA TRP A 168 8.45 11.95 -9.31
C TRP A 168 8.51 13.32 -9.98
N LYS A 169 8.67 14.41 -9.23
CA LYS A 169 8.88 15.75 -9.77
C LYS A 169 10.34 16.07 -10.07
N GLU A 170 11.24 15.09 -9.91
CA GLU A 170 12.68 15.27 -10.07
C GLU A 170 13.27 16.32 -9.10
N GLU A 171 12.61 16.56 -7.97
CA GLU A 171 13.09 17.45 -6.90
C GLU A 171 14.16 16.76 -6.03
N ARG A 172 14.31 15.44 -6.17
CA ARG A 172 15.34 14.61 -5.52
C ARG A 172 15.61 13.32 -6.31
N GLU A 173 16.74 12.70 -6.04
CA GLU A 173 17.10 11.38 -6.60
C GLU A 173 16.47 10.22 -5.83
N ALA A 174 16.47 9.04 -6.45
CA ALA A 174 16.03 7.80 -5.83
C ALA A 174 16.90 7.42 -4.62
N GLU A 175 16.25 7.10 -3.50
CA GLU A 175 16.94 6.57 -2.32
C GLU A 175 17.00 5.04 -2.33
N LEU A 176 18.12 4.50 -1.83
CA LEU A 176 18.26 3.09 -1.54
C LEU A 176 17.49 2.73 -0.26
N THR A 177 16.86 1.56 -0.26
CA THR A 177 16.25 1.04 0.96
C THR A 177 17.30 0.85 2.07
N LYS A 178 16.94 1.26 3.30
CA LYS A 178 17.80 1.09 4.48
C LYS A 178 17.84 -0.37 4.96
N ASN A 179 16.83 -1.17 4.61
CA ASN A 179 16.74 -2.57 5.03
C ASN A 179 17.52 -3.47 4.05
N ILE A 180 18.68 -3.95 4.49
CA ILE A 180 19.56 -4.79 3.67
C ILE A 180 18.92 -6.13 3.28
N ASN A 181 17.99 -6.67 4.08
CA ASN A 181 17.33 -7.93 3.79
C ASN A 181 16.43 -7.83 2.56
N LYS A 182 15.81 -6.66 2.33
CA LYS A 182 15.02 -6.38 1.12
C LYS A 182 15.84 -6.48 -0.16
N CYS A 183 17.16 -6.26 -0.08
CA CYS A 183 18.04 -6.30 -1.23
C CYS A 183 18.44 -7.72 -1.63
N ARG A 184 18.40 -8.69 -0.70
CA ARG A 184 18.82 -10.08 -0.95
C ARG A 184 17.93 -10.80 -1.96
N SER A 185 16.65 -10.44 -2.02
CA SER A 185 15.66 -10.98 -2.95
C SER A 185 15.29 -9.98 -4.06
N CYS A 186 16.04 -8.89 -4.22
CA CYS A 186 15.73 -7.88 -5.22
C CYS A 186 16.17 -8.33 -6.61
N ASN A 187 15.24 -8.40 -7.56
CA ASN A 187 15.52 -8.82 -8.94
C ASN A 187 16.42 -7.85 -9.71
N TYR A 188 16.56 -6.62 -9.23
CA TYR A 188 17.39 -5.59 -9.85
C TYR A 188 18.76 -5.45 -9.18
N ILE A 189 19.13 -6.37 -8.27
CA ILE A 189 20.37 -6.25 -7.50
C ILE A 189 21.62 -6.23 -8.40
N SER A 190 21.61 -6.92 -9.54
CA SER A 190 22.73 -6.97 -10.49
C SER A 190 23.06 -5.60 -11.09
N GLY A 191 22.05 -4.78 -11.37
CA GLY A 191 22.17 -3.40 -11.86
C GLY A 191 22.27 -2.34 -10.75
N CYS A 192 21.99 -2.71 -9.51
CA CYS A 192 21.92 -1.79 -8.37
C CYS A 192 23.29 -1.58 -7.70
N GLU A 193 23.53 -0.36 -7.22
CA GLU A 193 24.75 0.04 -6.51
C GLU A 193 24.95 -0.77 -5.22
N ARG A 194 23.86 -1.30 -4.65
CA ARG A 194 23.89 -2.05 -3.39
C ARG A 194 24.59 -3.42 -3.50
N LYS A 195 24.81 -3.95 -4.71
CA LYS A 195 25.49 -5.23 -4.92
C LYS A 195 26.87 -5.30 -4.27
N ASN A 196 27.61 -4.19 -4.33
CA ASN A 196 28.97 -4.10 -3.81
C ASN A 196 29.02 -4.17 -2.28
N THR A 197 27.92 -3.82 -1.59
CA THR A 197 27.85 -3.86 -0.13
C THR A 197 27.47 -5.25 0.39
N ILE A 198 26.65 -6.00 -0.37
CA ILE A 198 26.20 -7.35 0.02
C ILE A 198 27.34 -8.36 -0.13
N SER A 199 28.15 -8.24 -1.18
CA SER A 199 29.32 -9.10 -1.42
C SER A 199 30.44 -8.98 -0.38
N ILE A 200 30.40 -7.95 0.47
CA ILE A 200 31.39 -7.73 1.56
C ILE A 200 30.91 -8.36 2.88
N GLN A 201 29.60 -8.66 3.02
CA GLN A 201 28.99 -9.20 4.23
C GLN A 201 28.66 -10.70 4.16
N SER A 202 28.95 -11.34 3.03
CA SER A 202 28.76 -12.77 2.77
C SER A 202 30.04 -13.56 2.96
#